data_AF-A0A2S5V065-F1
#
_entry.id   AF-A0A2S5V065-F1
#
_cell.length_a   1.000
_cell.length_b   1.000
_cell.length_c   1.000
_cell.angle_alpha   90.00
_cell.angle_beta   90.00
_cell.angle_gamma   90.00
#
_symmetry.space_group_name_H-M   'P 1'
#
loop_
_entity.id
_entity.type
_entity.pdbx_description
1 polymer ?
#
loop_
_entity_poly.entity_id
_entity_poly.type
_entity_poly.pdbx_seq_one_letter_code
_entity_poly.pdbx_strand_id
1 'polypeptide(L)'
;MQIGERWRGGSRPPSSLEKHPQFVAACADQEQTVASTVDDLSKLWWTLTWLEGRPVAELEHGPRVALRADGSVHVSGADEPVGAGVGIADGDAHEHDVFDEDEDDDDLFPEPAPRA
;
A
#
# COMPACT_ATOMS: atom_id res chain seq x y z
N MET A 1 -19.51 6.12 -9.27
CA MET A 1 -18.78 4.85 -9.07
C MET A 1 -19.79 3.73 -9.18
N GLN A 2 -19.54 2.71 -10.01
CA GLN A 2 -20.43 1.55 -10.16
C GLN A 2 -19.74 0.35 -9.51
N ILE A 3 -20.34 -0.16 -8.44
CA ILE A 3 -19.92 -1.45 -7.89
C ILE A 3 -20.33 -2.52 -8.89
N GLY A 4 -19.37 -3.33 -9.32
CA GLY A 4 -19.59 -4.41 -10.26
C GLY A 4 -20.06 -5.67 -9.54
N GLU A 5 -19.74 -6.81 -10.12
CA GLU A 5 -20.04 -8.12 -9.57
C GLU A 5 -18.99 -8.57 -8.55
N ARG A 6 -19.39 -9.48 -7.66
CA ARG A 6 -18.48 -10.14 -6.73
C ARG A 6 -18.46 -11.63 -7.01
N TRP A 7 -17.27 -12.23 -6.99
CA TRP A 7 -17.08 -13.65 -7.25
C TRP A 7 -16.12 -14.27 -6.24
N ARG A 8 -16.15 -15.59 -6.10
CA ARG A 8 -15.28 -16.31 -5.16
C ARG A 8 -13.86 -16.45 -5.70
N GLY A 9 -12.87 -16.41 -4.81
CA GLY A 9 -11.51 -16.80 -5.14
C GLY A 9 -11.46 -18.23 -5.69
N GLY A 10 -10.73 -18.45 -6.78
CA GLY A 10 -10.64 -19.72 -7.50
C GLY A 10 -11.86 -20.08 -8.34
N SER A 11 -12.88 -19.21 -8.41
CA SER A 11 -14.04 -19.38 -9.30
C SER A 11 -13.90 -18.62 -10.61
N ARG A 12 -14.72 -18.97 -11.60
CA ARG A 12 -14.70 -18.30 -12.91
C ARG A 12 -15.07 -16.82 -12.76
N PRO A 13 -14.25 -15.89 -13.30
CA PRO A 13 -14.58 -14.47 -13.28
C PRO A 13 -15.82 -14.14 -14.14
N PRO A 14 -16.52 -13.04 -13.85
CA PRO A 14 -17.70 -12.61 -14.60
C PRO A 14 -17.37 -12.29 -16.07
N SER A 15 -18.31 -12.56 -16.97
CA SER A 15 -18.13 -12.38 -18.43
C SER A 15 -17.71 -10.97 -18.87
N SER A 16 -18.02 -9.95 -18.05
CA SER A 16 -17.58 -8.59 -18.31
C SER A 16 -16.05 -8.44 -18.32
N LEU A 17 -15.31 -9.34 -17.65
CA LEU A 17 -13.85 -9.36 -17.62
C LEU A 17 -13.22 -10.12 -18.80
N GLU A 18 -14.00 -10.87 -19.58
CA GLU A 18 -13.49 -11.64 -20.73
C GLU A 18 -12.87 -10.73 -21.81
N LYS A 19 -13.21 -9.43 -21.81
CA LYS A 19 -12.63 -8.40 -22.68
C LYS A 19 -11.22 -7.95 -22.26
N HIS A 20 -10.78 -8.33 -21.05
CA HIS A 20 -9.52 -7.89 -20.45
C HIS A 20 -8.70 -9.10 -19.97
N PRO A 21 -8.17 -9.94 -20.89
CA PRO A 21 -7.48 -11.18 -20.52
C PRO A 21 -6.23 -10.94 -19.65
N GLN A 22 -5.51 -9.84 -19.84
CA GLN A 22 -4.35 -9.48 -19.01
C GLN A 22 -4.72 -9.21 -17.56
N PHE A 23 -5.91 -8.66 -17.32
CA PHE A 23 -6.42 -8.37 -15.99
C PHE A 23 -6.84 -9.66 -15.27
N VAL A 24 -7.50 -10.55 -16.01
CA VAL A 24 -7.88 -11.88 -15.50
C VAL A 24 -6.65 -12.70 -15.14
N ALA A 25 -5.62 -12.69 -15.98
CA ALA A 25 -4.35 -13.38 -15.70
C ALA A 25 -3.68 -12.85 -14.42
N ALA A 26 -3.67 -11.52 -14.22
CA ALA A 26 -3.14 -10.92 -13.00
C ALA A 26 -3.95 -11.29 -11.74
N CYS A 27 -5.28 -11.38 -11.83
CA CYS A 27 -6.09 -11.87 -10.70
C CYS A 27 -5.73 -13.32 -10.35
N ALA A 28 -5.57 -14.19 -11.35
CA ALA A 28 -5.21 -15.60 -11.13
C ALA A 28 -3.79 -15.79 -10.58
N ASP A 29 -2.85 -14.92 -10.96
CA ASP A 29 -1.51 -14.86 -10.36
C ASP A 29 -1.59 -14.50 -8.87
N GLN A 30 -2.38 -13.48 -8.54
CA GLN A 30 -2.59 -13.07 -7.15
C GLN A 30 -3.30 -14.14 -6.31
N GLU A 31 -4.22 -14.90 -6.89
CA GLU A 31 -4.80 -16.06 -6.21
C GLU A 31 -3.73 -17.11 -5.86
N GLN A 32 -2.73 -17.36 -6.71
CA GLN A 32 -1.63 -18.27 -6.39
C GLN A 32 -0.72 -17.73 -5.28
N THR A 33 -0.44 -16.42 -5.27
CA THR A 33 0.30 -15.77 -4.17
C THR A 33 -0.44 -15.94 -2.85
N VAL A 34 -1.75 -15.64 -2.84
CA VAL A 34 -2.59 -15.71 -1.64
C VAL A 34 -2.80 -17.16 -1.20
N ALA A 35 -2.91 -18.12 -2.12
CA ALA A 35 -2.98 -19.55 -1.82
C ALA A 35 -1.78 -20.06 -1.01
N SER A 36 -0.64 -19.38 -1.07
CA SER A 36 0.53 -19.72 -0.26
C SER A 36 0.40 -19.26 1.20
N THR A 37 -0.52 -18.33 1.48
CA THR A 37 -0.72 -17.70 2.80
C THR A 37 -2.02 -18.12 3.46
N VAL A 38 -3.07 -18.42 2.68
CA VAL A 38 -4.40 -18.81 3.19
C VAL A 38 -4.67 -20.29 2.97
N ASP A 39 -5.28 -20.94 3.97
CA ASP A 39 -5.71 -22.35 3.86
C ASP A 39 -6.82 -22.57 2.82
N ASP A 40 -7.70 -21.58 2.60
CA ASP A 40 -8.86 -21.74 1.72
C ASP A 40 -9.18 -20.44 0.95
N LEU A 41 -8.85 -20.42 -0.34
CA LEU A 41 -9.18 -19.32 -1.26
C LEU A 41 -10.69 -19.16 -1.50
N SER A 42 -11.47 -20.24 -1.37
CA SER A 42 -12.91 -20.19 -1.65
C SER A 42 -13.67 -19.38 -0.61
N LYS A 43 -13.09 -19.20 0.59
CA LYS A 43 -13.63 -18.30 1.62
C LYS A 43 -13.51 -16.83 1.23
N LEU A 44 -12.55 -16.48 0.37
CA LEU A 44 -12.31 -15.12 -0.08
C LEU A 44 -13.25 -14.72 -1.23
N TRP A 45 -13.57 -13.43 -1.29
CA TRP A 45 -14.36 -12.83 -2.35
C TRP A 45 -13.56 -11.75 -3.07
N TRP A 46 -13.61 -11.81 -4.40
CA TRP A 46 -13.27 -10.71 -5.26
C TRP A 46 -14.44 -9.74 -5.39
N THR A 47 -14.16 -8.45 -5.25
CA THR A 47 -15.11 -7.36 -5.48
C THR A 47 -14.70 -6.61 -6.74
N LEU A 48 -15.49 -6.71 -7.81
CA LEU A 48 -15.31 -5.89 -9.01
C LEU A 48 -15.88 -4.50 -8.79
N THR A 49 -15.16 -3.50 -9.23
CA THR A 49 -15.61 -2.12 -9.34
C THR A 49 -15.19 -1.58 -10.71
N TRP A 50 -15.98 -0.68 -11.27
CA TRP A 50 -15.64 0.00 -12.52
C TRP A 50 -15.29 1.46 -12.22
N LEU A 51 -14.03 1.82 -12.44
CA LEU A 51 -13.53 3.19 -12.32
C LEU A 51 -13.30 3.78 -13.70
N GLU A 52 -14.15 4.74 -14.08
CA GLU A 52 -14.10 5.40 -15.41
C GLU A 52 -14.15 4.39 -16.57
N GLY A 53 -14.98 3.34 -16.41
CA GLY A 53 -15.10 2.27 -17.40
C GLY A 53 -13.98 1.23 -17.37
N ARG A 54 -13.11 1.24 -16.36
CA ARG A 54 -12.00 0.28 -16.19
C ARG A 54 -12.25 -0.68 -15.02
N PRO A 55 -11.97 -1.98 -15.19
CA PRO A 55 -12.15 -2.96 -14.13
C PRO A 55 -11.09 -2.79 -13.03
N VAL A 56 -11.56 -2.86 -11.79
CA VAL A 56 -10.76 -2.86 -10.57
C VAL A 56 -11.30 -3.97 -9.68
N ALA A 57 -10.48 -4.96 -9.36
CA ALA A 57 -10.85 -6.11 -8.54
C ALA A 57 -10.07 -6.05 -7.24
N GLU A 58 -10.77 -6.22 -6.13
CA GLU A 58 -10.17 -6.26 -4.80
C GLU A 58 -10.51 -7.60 -4.17
N LEU A 59 -9.48 -8.35 -3.75
CA LEU A 59 -9.68 -9.57 -3.00
C LEU A 59 -9.84 -9.23 -1.52
N GLU A 60 -10.85 -9.78 -0.86
CA GLU A 60 -11.01 -9.59 0.58
C GLU A 60 -9.74 -10.07 1.32
N HIS A 61 -9.22 -9.24 2.22
CA HIS A 61 -7.98 -9.51 2.96
C HIS A 61 -6.74 -9.74 2.08
N GLY A 62 -6.77 -9.34 0.81
CA GLY A 62 -5.71 -9.63 -0.15
C GLY A 62 -5.36 -8.45 -1.05
N PRO A 63 -4.76 -8.74 -2.20
CA PRO A 63 -4.28 -7.73 -3.13
C PRO A 63 -5.44 -7.10 -3.92
N ARG A 64 -5.19 -5.88 -4.36
CA ARG A 64 -6.05 -5.12 -5.27
C ARG A 64 -5.42 -5.06 -6.65
N VAL A 65 -6.15 -5.45 -7.67
CA VAL A 65 -5.75 -5.46 -9.08
C VAL A 65 -6.55 -4.39 -9.84
N ALA A 66 -5.89 -3.49 -10.56
CA ALA A 66 -6.51 -2.38 -11.29
C ALA A 66 -5.94 -2.25 -12.70
N LEU A 67 -6.82 -2.13 -13.70
CA LEU A 67 -6.39 -1.83 -15.07
C LEU A 67 -6.19 -0.32 -15.26
N ARG A 68 -4.98 0.10 -15.67
CA ARG A 68 -4.68 1.51 -15.97
C ARG A 68 -5.11 1.91 -17.37
N ALA A 69 -5.17 3.23 -17.62
CA ALA A 69 -5.48 3.79 -18.94
C ALA A 69 -4.45 3.40 -20.01
N ASP A 70 -3.20 3.21 -19.61
CA ASP A 70 -2.10 2.74 -20.46
C ASP A 70 -2.24 1.26 -20.87
N GLY A 71 -3.20 0.52 -20.29
CA GLY A 71 -3.39 -0.91 -20.53
C GLY A 71 -2.55 -1.81 -19.63
N SER A 72 -1.62 -1.24 -18.85
CA SER A 72 -0.87 -1.95 -17.81
C SER A 72 -1.75 -2.26 -16.59
N VAL A 73 -1.56 -3.46 -16.02
CA VAL A 73 -2.25 -3.91 -14.80
C VAL A 73 -1.40 -3.54 -13.60
N HIS A 74 -2.01 -2.89 -12.61
CA HIS A 74 -1.36 -2.57 -11.36
C HIS A 74 -1.92 -3.45 -10.25
N VAL A 75 -1.01 -4.00 -9.45
CA VAL A 75 -1.35 -4.76 -8.24
C VAL A 75 -0.82 -3.98 -7.04
N SER A 76 -1.65 -3.83 -6.01
CA SER A 76 -1.30 -3.17 -4.75
C SER A 76 -1.72 -4.07 -3.58
N GLY A 77 -0.91 -4.16 -2.53
CA GLY A 77 -1.23 -4.97 -1.34
C GLY A 77 -0.78 -6.44 -1.39
N ALA A 78 -0.03 -6.84 -2.42
CA ALA A 78 0.85 -8.01 -2.32
C ALA A 78 2.08 -7.55 -1.55
N ASP A 79 2.09 -7.79 -0.22
CA ASP A 79 3.21 -7.59 0.70
C ASP A 79 4.18 -6.47 0.30
N GLU A 80 3.99 -5.27 0.85
CA GLU A 80 5.00 -4.20 0.73
C GLU A 80 6.34 -4.71 1.26
N PRO A 81 7.41 -4.89 0.45
CA PRO A 81 8.71 -4.62 0.99
C PRO A 81 8.71 -3.12 1.27
N VAL A 82 8.65 -2.77 2.56
CA VAL A 82 9.01 -1.44 3.04
C VAL A 82 10.29 -0.99 2.33
N GLY A 83 10.19 -0.10 1.33
CA GLY A 83 11.38 0.47 0.68
C GLY A 83 11.48 0.41 -0.85
N ALA A 84 10.38 0.45 -1.61
CA ALA A 84 10.46 0.68 -3.05
C ALA A 84 9.46 1.73 -3.55
N GLY A 85 9.60 2.99 -3.12
CA GLY A 85 8.74 4.02 -3.68
C GLY A 85 8.72 5.44 -3.11
N VAL A 86 9.83 6.00 -2.64
CA VAL A 86 10.01 7.47 -2.68
C VAL A 86 11.43 7.77 -3.14
N GLY A 87 11.61 7.86 -4.45
CA GLY A 87 12.71 8.62 -5.02
C GLY A 87 12.39 10.10 -4.87
N ILE A 88 12.85 10.73 -3.79
CA ILE A 88 13.21 12.15 -3.86
C ILE A 88 14.69 12.16 -4.20
N ALA A 89 14.98 12.29 -5.50
CA ALA A 89 16.26 12.80 -5.94
C ALA A 89 16.10 14.32 -6.00
N ASP A 90 16.59 15.02 -4.98
CA ASP A 90 17.24 16.34 -5.09
C ASP A 90 17.77 16.77 -3.71
N GLY A 91 19.00 17.29 -3.68
CA GLY A 91 19.62 18.16 -2.66
C GLY A 91 19.40 17.82 -1.18
N ASP A 92 20.42 17.63 -0.36
CA ASP A 92 21.47 18.61 -0.13
C ASP A 92 22.46 17.93 0.81
N ALA A 93 23.72 17.80 0.38
CA ALA A 93 24.79 17.43 1.28
C ALA A 93 25.08 18.67 2.15
N HIS A 94 24.40 18.80 3.29
CA HIS A 94 24.83 19.74 4.31
C HIS A 94 25.82 19.04 5.22
N GLU A 95 27.09 19.16 4.87
CA GLU A 95 28.20 18.83 5.74
C GLU A 95 28.00 19.61 7.04
N HIS A 96 27.76 18.89 8.14
CA HIS A 96 27.55 19.49 9.44
C HIS A 96 28.92 19.91 10.00
N ASP A 97 29.45 21.01 9.47
CA ASP A 97 30.60 21.73 10.00
C ASP A 97 30.09 22.81 10.96
N VAL A 98 30.52 22.72 12.22
CA VAL A 98 30.55 23.77 13.25
C VAL A 98 29.20 24.12 13.90
N PHE A 99 29.05 23.75 15.18
CA PHE A 99 29.07 24.76 16.24
C PHE A 99 29.45 24.16 17.60
N ASP A 100 30.64 24.56 18.05
CA ASP A 100 31.06 24.63 19.45
C ASP A 100 30.28 25.81 20.06
N GLU A 101 29.40 25.55 21.04
CA GLU A 101 28.82 26.60 21.88
C GLU A 101 28.43 26.01 23.24
N ASP A 102 29.28 26.35 24.22
CA ASP A 102 29.08 26.49 25.67
C ASP A 102 28.17 25.52 26.44
N GLU A 103 28.84 24.73 27.30
CA GLU A 103 28.35 24.28 28.59
C GLU A 103 27.95 25.49 29.48
N ASP A 104 26.69 25.87 29.47
CA ASP A 104 26.06 26.68 30.53
C ASP A 104 24.92 25.85 31.18
N ASP A 105 25.30 24.84 31.95
CA ASP A 105 24.43 24.13 32.91
C ASP A 105 25.15 24.07 34.26
N ASP A 106 25.31 25.22 34.93
CA ASP A 106 25.60 25.24 36.37
C ASP A 106 25.25 26.62 37.00
N ASP A 107 24.56 26.56 38.15
CA ASP A 107 24.23 27.65 39.08
C ASP A 107 23.31 28.81 38.58
N LEU A 108 22.08 28.98 39.08
CA LEU A 108 21.82 29.41 40.45
C LEU A 108 20.30 29.41 40.75
N PHE A 109 19.82 28.41 41.48
CA PHE A 109 18.51 28.45 42.14
C PHE A 109 18.45 29.69 43.07
N PRO A 110 17.41 30.54 43.03
CA PRO A 110 17.19 31.49 44.11
C PRO A 110 16.66 30.74 45.36
N GLU A 111 17.47 30.61 46.40
CA GLU A 111 16.98 30.18 47.72
C GLU A 111 15.91 31.17 48.23
N PRO A 112 14.70 30.72 48.63
CA PRO A 112 13.78 31.58 49.36
C PRO A 112 14.29 31.79 50.79
N ALA A 113 14.37 33.06 51.20
CA ALA A 113 14.84 33.52 52.50
C ALA A 113 14.26 32.73 53.70
N PRO A 114 15.01 32.58 54.81
CA PRO A 114 14.54 31.86 55.99
C PRO A 114 13.30 32.54 56.58
N ARG A 115 12.22 31.77 56.79
CA ARG A 115 11.07 32.20 57.60
C ARG A 115 11.51 32.33 59.06
N ALA A 116 11.18 33.48 59.64
CA ALA A 116 11.37 33.83 61.05
C ALA A 116 10.74 32.84 62.03
#